data_AF-A0A497NR23-F1
#
_entry.id   AF-A0A497NR23-F1
#
_cell.length_a   1.000
_cell.length_b   1.000
_cell.length_c   1.000
_cell.angle_alpha   90.00
_cell.angle_beta   90.00
_cell.angle_gamma   90.00
#
_symmetry.space_group_name_H-M   'P 1'
#
loop_
_entity.id
_entity.type
_entity.pdbx_description
1 polymer ?
#
loop_
_entity_poly.entity_id
_entity_poly.type
_entity_poly.pdbx_seq_one_letter_code
_entity_poly.pdbx_strand_id
1 'polypeptide(L)' 'MSETVQVIKAEELKPKFKYEISKIHGAEKLMLCFQCGTCTADCPVSRFSDFYRPRRIARMV' A
#
# COMPACT_ATOMS: atom_id res chain seq x y z
N MET A 1 19.83 6.44 15.58
CA MET A 1 19.43 7.39 14.53
C MET A 1 17.91 7.46 14.54
N SER A 2 17.35 8.54 15.09
CA SER A 2 15.90 8.73 15.17
C SER A 2 15.42 9.27 13.83
N GLU A 3 14.90 8.39 13.00
CA GLU A 3 14.17 8.77 11.79
C GLU A 3 12.80 9.27 12.24
N THR A 4 12.49 10.54 11.97
CA THR A 4 11.20 11.13 12.32
C THR A 4 10.12 10.50 11.42
N VAL A 5 9.29 9.63 12.00
CA VAL A 5 8.15 9.03 11.30
C VAL A 5 7.12 10.14 11.02
N GLN A 6 7.02 10.55 9.76
CA GLN A 6 5.98 11.48 9.29
C GLN A 6 4.65 10.72 9.24
N VAL A 7 3.73 11.04 10.15
CA VAL A 7 2.40 10.44 10.21
C VAL A 7 1.45 11.24 9.33
N ILE A 8 0.80 10.56 8.38
CA ILE A 8 -0.24 11.12 7.50
C ILE A 8 -1.62 10.68 7.97
N LYS A 9 -2.61 11.58 7.88
CA LYS A 9 -4.00 11.25 8.20
C LYS A 9 -4.69 10.55 7.03
N ALA A 10 -5.74 9.79 7.32
CA ALA A 10 -6.46 9.05 6.29
C ALA A 10 -7.12 9.97 5.25
N GLU A 11 -7.56 11.15 5.67
CA GLU A 11 -8.20 12.16 4.79
C GLU A 11 -7.20 12.80 3.82
N GLU A 12 -5.91 12.73 4.13
CA GLU A 12 -4.82 13.30 3.34
C GLU A 12 -4.27 12.30 2.30
N LEU A 13 -4.77 11.06 2.30
CA LEU A 13 -4.39 10.06 1.30
C LEU A 13 -4.84 10.51 -0.09
N LYS A 14 -3.91 10.45 -1.04
CA LYS A 14 -4.16 10.78 -2.45
C LYS A 14 -4.42 9.50 -3.22
N PRO A 15 -5.67 9.14 -3.59
CA PRO A 15 -5.97 7.84 -4.22
C PRO A 15 -5.39 7.67 -5.63
N LYS A 16 -4.82 8.74 -6.18
CA LYS A 16 -4.18 8.78 -7.49
C LYS A 16 -2.65 8.65 -7.42
N PHE A 17 -2.08 8.62 -6.22
CA PHE A 17 -0.62 8.61 -6.03
C PHE A 17 0.02 7.37 -6.64
N LYS A 18 -0.65 6.21 -6.58
CA LYS A 18 -0.23 5.00 -7.29
C LYS A 18 0.00 5.19 -8.80
N TYR A 19 -0.75 6.08 -9.45
CA TYR A 19 -0.59 6.39 -10.88
C TYR A 19 0.54 7.37 -11.16
N GLU A 20 0.90 8.21 -10.18
CA GLU A 20 2.09 9.05 -10.25
C GLU A 20 3.34 8.18 -10.15
N ILE A 21 3.36 7.23 -9.20
CA ILE A 21 4.45 6.26 -9.05
C ILE A 21 4.63 5.41 -10.30
N SER A 22 3.54 4.96 -10.96
CA SER A 22 3.67 4.13 -12.16
C SER A 22 4.35 4.82 -13.35
N LYS A 23 4.57 6.15 -13.29
CA LYS A 23 5.35 6.90 -14.30
C LYS A 23 6.85 6.83 -14.05
N ILE A 24 7.29 6.40 -12.86
CA ILE A 24 8.69 6.19 -12.53
C ILE A 24 9.18 4.94 -13.25
N HIS A 25 10.34 5.02 -13.89
CA HIS A 25 10.95 3.89 -14.58
C HIS A 25 11.14 2.70 -13.62
N GLY A 26 10.65 1.52 -14.02
CA GLY A 26 10.67 0.29 -13.21
C GLY A 26 9.44 0.08 -12.31
N ALA A 27 8.57 1.08 -12.16
CA ALA A 27 7.36 1.00 -11.34
C ALA A 27 6.07 0.81 -12.17
N GLU A 28 6.19 0.55 -13.48
CA GLU A 28 5.06 0.46 -14.41
C GLU A 28 4.09 -0.66 -14.02
N LYS A 29 4.61 -1.71 -13.36
CA LYS A 29 3.87 -2.89 -12.93
C LYS A 29 3.34 -2.82 -11.50
N LEU A 30 3.39 -1.66 -10.84
CA LEU A 30 2.93 -1.49 -9.44
C LEU A 30 1.50 -2.02 -9.24
N MET A 31 0.60 -1.75 -10.19
CA MET A 31 -0.78 -2.22 -10.11
C MET A 31 -0.92 -3.74 -10.18
N LEU A 32 -0.01 -4.42 -10.88
CA LEU A 32 0.01 -5.87 -10.96
C LEU A 32 0.42 -6.50 -9.62
N CYS A 33 1.33 -5.85 -8.88
CA CYS A 33 1.74 -6.30 -7.54
C CYS A 33 0.53 -6.45 -6.60
N PHE A 34 -0.45 -5.55 -6.69
CA PHE A 34 -1.65 -5.58 -5.85
C PHE A 34 -2.63 -6.70 -6.20
N GLN A 35 -2.35 -7.56 -7.17
CA GLN A 35 -3.28 -8.60 -7.63
C GLN A 35 -3.04 -9.97 -7.00
N CYS A 36 -1.78 -10.40 -6.80
CA CYS A 36 -1.48 -11.77 -6.34
C CYS A 36 -1.92 -12.05 -4.90
N GLY A 37 -1.92 -11.03 -4.03
CA GLY A 37 -2.37 -11.16 -2.65
C GLY A 37 -1.38 -11.83 -1.68
N THR A 38 -0.16 -12.14 -2.11
CA THR A 38 0.90 -12.74 -1.26
C THR A 38 1.11 -11.95 0.03
N CYS A 39 1.15 -10.60 -0.05
CA CYS A 39 1.30 -9.74 1.13
C CYS A 39 0.13 -9.85 2.12
N THR A 40 -1.07 -10.22 1.65
CA THR A 40 -2.20 -10.48 2.56
C THR A 40 -2.05 -11.85 3.22
N ALA A 41 -1.66 -12.87 2.46
CA ALA A 41 -1.44 -14.21 3.00
C ALA A 41 -0.30 -14.25 4.05
N ASP A 42 0.76 -13.47 3.82
CA ASP A 42 1.93 -13.40 4.70
C ASP A 42 1.66 -12.58 5.98
N CYS A 43 0.71 -11.65 5.96
CA CYS A 43 0.44 -10.79 7.09
C CYS A 43 -0.25 -11.56 8.24
N PRO A 44 0.38 -11.70 9.43
CA PRO A 44 -0.18 -12.47 10.55
C PRO A 44 -1.43 -11.84 11.14
N VAL A 45 -1.66 -10.54 10.91
CA VAL A 45 -2.82 -9.78 11.41
C VAL A 45 -4.00 -9.87 10.45
N SER A 46 -3.77 -10.15 9.17
CA SER A 46 -4.82 -10.16 8.14
C SER A 46 -5.95 -11.16 8.43
N ARG A 47 -5.64 -12.26 9.13
CA ARG A 47 -6.61 -13.28 9.55
C ARG A 47 -7.53 -12.83 10.70
N PHE A 48 -7.12 -11.81 11.43
CA PHE A 48 -7.86 -11.27 12.58
C PHE A 48 -8.54 -9.93 12.26
N SER A 49 -8.13 -9.26 11.19
CA SER A 49 -8.73 -7.99 10.76
C SER A 49 -8.66 -7.81 9.25
N ASP A 50 -9.84 -7.69 8.64
CA ASP A 50 -9.95 -7.38 7.21
C ASP A 50 -9.53 -5.94 6.87
N PHE A 51 -9.43 -5.06 7.86
CA PHE A 51 -8.89 -3.72 7.67
C PHE A 51 -7.37 -3.77 7.47
N TYR A 52 -6.67 -4.57 8.27
CA TYR A 52 -5.20 -4.68 8.23
C TYR A 52 -4.67 -5.62 7.15
N ARG A 53 -5.40 -5.79 6.04
CA ARG A 53 -4.92 -6.50 4.86
C ARG A 53 -4.00 -5.57 4.07
N PRO A 54 -2.68 -5.84 3.94
CA PRO A 54 -1.75 -4.91 3.28
C PRO A 54 -2.15 -4.56 1.84
N ARG A 55 -2.71 -5.52 1.09
CA ARG A 55 -3.22 -5.28 -0.27
C ARG A 55 -4.36 -4.26 -0.31
N ARG A 56 -5.20 -4.21 0.72
CA ARG A 56 -6.30 -3.24 0.81
C ARG A 56 -5.74 -1.85 1.09
N ILE A 57 -4.81 -1.73 2.05
CA ILE A 57 -4.14 -0.47 2.40
C ILE A 57 -3.39 0.09 1.20
N ALA A 58 -2.61 -0.73 0.49
CA ALA A 58 -1.85 -0.30 -0.69
C ALA A 58 -2.73 0.25 -1.83
N ARG A 59 -4.01 -0.16 -1.92
CA ARG A 59 -4.96 0.34 -2.92
C ARG A 59 -5.63 1.67 -2.55
N MET A 60 -5.52 2.10 -1.29
CA MET A 60 -6.11 3.36 -0.80
C MET A 60 -5.39 4.60 -1.35
N VAL A 61 -4.10 4.46 -1.70
CA VAL A 61 -3.26 5.49 -2.36
C VAL A 61 -3.19 5.31 -3.87
#